data_AF-A0A7S4NHP9-F1
#
_entry.id   AF-A0A7S4NHP9-F1
#
_cell.length_a   1.000
_cell.length_b   1.000
_cell.length_c   1.000
_cell.angle_alpha   90.00
_cell.angle_beta   90.00
_cell.angle_gamma   90.00
#
_symmetry.space_group_name_H-M   'P 1'
#
loop_
_entity.id
_entity.type
_entity.pdbx_description
1 polymer ?
#
loop_
_entity_poly.entity_id
_entity_poly.type
_entity_poly.pdbx_seq_one_letter_code
_entity_poly.pdbx_strand_id
1 'polypeptide(L)'
;FFHDFLESVIRQVKKDENDLCAVIEEERFSCMKKIQTSMDQKTSSDVLAERKMLQDAKNLREEMNVKEWRRRWKVRNAREENDRRIAWQWKKLLRELTDERASARRGTAEEDHWKLDKTENFSRMRLKVRKNWNFDPHAGAAHEIARGMKEVVEEQEEDKKGEEEEERKEGGDEDGEEKVEQDQ
;
A
#
# COMPACT_ATOMS: atom_id res chain seq x y z
N PHE A 1 -47.25 -102.53 -57.06
CA PHE A 1 -46.35 -101.96 -58.07
C PHE A 1 -46.55 -100.45 -58.26
N PHE A 2 -47.64 -99.98 -58.86
CA PHE A 2 -47.87 -98.52 -59.03
C PHE A 2 -48.04 -97.76 -57.70
N HIS A 3 -48.75 -98.36 -56.75
CA HIS A 3 -48.95 -97.80 -55.41
C HIS A 3 -47.62 -97.67 -54.65
N ASP A 4 -46.80 -98.73 -54.64
CA ASP A 4 -45.51 -98.75 -53.94
C ASP A 4 -44.51 -97.75 -54.56
N PHE A 5 -44.55 -97.60 -55.88
CA PHE A 5 -43.76 -96.60 -56.59
C PHE A 5 -44.17 -95.17 -56.19
N LEU A 6 -45.47 -94.86 -56.19
CA LEU A 6 -45.98 -93.56 -55.77
C LEU A 6 -45.65 -93.27 -54.31
N GLU A 7 -45.78 -94.24 -53.40
CA GLU A 7 -45.37 -94.07 -52.01
C GLU A 7 -43.88 -93.77 -51.87
N SER A 8 -43.02 -94.46 -52.64
CA SER A 8 -41.58 -94.20 -52.63
C SER A 8 -41.26 -92.78 -53.09
N VAL A 9 -41.90 -92.32 -54.17
CA VAL A 9 -41.72 -90.96 -54.70
C VAL A 9 -42.20 -89.93 -53.67
N ILE A 10 -43.35 -90.13 -53.04
CA ILE A 10 -43.87 -89.24 -52.00
C ILE A 10 -42.93 -89.18 -50.79
N ARG A 11 -42.38 -90.32 -50.35
CA ARG A 11 -41.39 -90.35 -49.26
C ARG A 11 -40.12 -89.60 -49.63
N GLN A 12 -39.65 -89.73 -50.87
CA GLN A 12 -38.46 -89.04 -51.35
C GLN A 12 -38.70 -87.53 -51.39
N VAL A 13 -39.81 -87.06 -51.96
CA VAL A 13 -40.16 -85.63 -52.01
C VAL A 13 -40.25 -85.04 -50.60
N LYS A 14 -40.91 -85.73 -49.65
CA LYS A 14 -40.97 -85.27 -48.26
C LYS A 14 -39.59 -85.18 -47.61
N LYS A 15 -38.70 -86.11 -47.92
CA LYS A 15 -37.33 -86.07 -47.42
C LYS A 15 -36.59 -84.86 -48.00
N ASP A 16 -36.67 -84.67 -49.30
CA ASP A 16 -36.00 -83.56 -50.00
C ASP A 16 -36.53 -82.19 -49.50
N GLU A 17 -37.84 -82.07 -49.26
CA GLU A 17 -38.46 -80.87 -48.67
C GLU A 17 -37.94 -80.59 -47.25
N ASN A 18 -37.82 -81.62 -46.41
CA ASN A 18 -37.28 -81.48 -45.07
C ASN A 18 -35.79 -81.10 -45.08
N ASP A 19 -35.01 -81.71 -45.97
CA ASP A 19 -33.59 -81.42 -46.14
C ASP A 19 -33.40 -79.96 -46.62
N LEU A 20 -34.22 -79.50 -47.57
CA LEU A 20 -34.27 -78.09 -48.01
C LEU A 20 -34.63 -77.13 -46.87
N CYS A 21 -35.65 -77.45 -46.07
CA CYS A 21 -36.04 -76.65 -44.92
C CYS A 21 -34.90 -76.54 -43.89
N ALA A 22 -34.19 -77.64 -43.61
CA ALA A 22 -33.07 -77.65 -42.68
C ALA A 22 -31.92 -76.74 -43.13
N VAL A 23 -31.57 -76.77 -44.43
CA VAL A 23 -30.54 -75.87 -45.00
C VAL A 23 -30.96 -74.41 -44.86
N ILE A 24 -32.22 -74.08 -45.16
CA ILE A 24 -32.75 -72.70 -45.03
C ILE A 24 -32.68 -72.24 -43.57
N GLU A 25 -33.02 -73.09 -42.61
CA GLU A 25 -32.94 -72.77 -41.19
C GLU A 25 -31.51 -72.55 -40.70
N GLU A 26 -30.56 -73.36 -41.17
CA GLU A 26 -29.14 -73.21 -40.85
C GLU A 26 -28.58 -71.89 -41.42
N GLU A 27 -28.91 -71.56 -42.67
CA GLU A 27 -28.52 -70.28 -43.29
C GLU A 27 -29.12 -69.08 -42.56
N ARG A 28 -30.41 -69.16 -42.19
CA ARG A 28 -31.09 -68.13 -41.40
C ARG A 28 -30.43 -67.95 -40.04
N PHE A 29 -30.14 -69.04 -39.34
CA PHE A 29 -29.46 -69.00 -38.05
C PHE A 29 -28.07 -68.38 -38.17
N SER A 30 -27.31 -68.78 -39.19
CA SER A 30 -25.98 -68.23 -39.48
C SER A 30 -26.04 -66.73 -39.77
N CYS A 31 -27.00 -66.30 -40.60
CA CYS A 31 -27.23 -64.88 -40.91
C CYS A 31 -27.59 -64.07 -39.67
N MET A 32 -28.55 -64.54 -38.88
CA MET A 32 -28.97 -63.88 -37.63
C MET A 32 -27.82 -63.78 -36.63
N LYS A 33 -26.99 -64.83 -36.51
CA LYS A 33 -25.81 -64.81 -35.64
C LYS A 33 -24.78 -63.78 -36.10
N LYS A 34 -24.53 -63.67 -37.40
CA LYS A 34 -23.64 -62.63 -37.95
C LYS A 34 -24.14 -61.23 -37.64
N ILE A 35 -25.44 -60.98 -37.84
CA ILE A 35 -26.08 -59.69 -37.52
C ILE A 35 -25.92 -59.39 -36.02
N GLN A 36 -26.23 -60.36 -35.17
CA GLN A 36 -26.10 -60.20 -33.71
C GLN A 36 -24.66 -59.85 -33.31
N THR A 37 -23.68 -60.62 -33.76
CA THR A 37 -22.26 -60.36 -33.43
C THR A 37 -21.78 -59.00 -33.96
N SER A 38 -22.22 -58.58 -35.15
CA SER A 38 -21.91 -57.26 -35.70
C SER A 38 -22.52 -56.13 -34.87
N MET A 39 -23.77 -56.30 -34.42
CA MET A 39 -24.42 -55.33 -33.52
C MET A 39 -23.72 -55.28 -32.16
N ASP A 40 -23.36 -56.43 -31.58
CA ASP A 40 -22.67 -56.50 -30.29
C ASP A 40 -21.27 -55.85 -30.35
N GLN A 41 -20.55 -56.05 -31.46
CA GLN A 41 -19.27 -55.37 -31.69
C GLN A 41 -19.43 -53.85 -31.82
N LYS A 42 -20.44 -53.40 -32.57
CA LYS A 42 -20.71 -51.98 -32.75
C LYS A 42 -21.08 -51.30 -31.43
N THR A 43 -22.02 -51.89 -30.68
CA THR A 43 -22.41 -51.39 -29.36
C THR A 43 -21.24 -51.36 -28.38
N SER A 44 -20.40 -52.40 -28.36
CA SER A 44 -19.17 -52.39 -27.54
C SER A 44 -18.21 -51.29 -27.96
N SER A 45 -18.03 -51.05 -29.26
CA SER A 45 -17.18 -49.98 -29.78
C SER A 45 -17.71 -48.60 -29.39
N ASP A 46 -19.02 -48.39 -29.49
CA ASP A 46 -19.68 -47.13 -29.15
C ASP A 46 -19.53 -46.81 -27.66
N VAL A 47 -19.69 -47.80 -26.77
CA VAL A 47 -19.47 -47.64 -25.32
C VAL A 47 -18.02 -47.26 -24.99
N LEU A 48 -17.05 -47.85 -25.68
CA LEU A 48 -15.64 -47.50 -25.51
C LEU A 48 -15.35 -46.08 -26.00
N ALA A 49 -15.93 -45.68 -27.13
CA ALA A 49 -15.80 -44.33 -27.67
C ALA A 49 -16.39 -43.30 -26.69
N GLU A 50 -17.59 -43.55 -26.15
CA GLU A 50 -18.22 -42.70 -25.15
C GLU A 50 -17.35 -42.55 -23.90
N ARG A 51 -16.86 -43.67 -23.36
CA ARG A 51 -15.97 -43.66 -22.19
C ARG A 51 -14.70 -42.85 -22.44
N LYS A 52 -14.12 -42.96 -23.64
CA LYS A 52 -12.94 -42.19 -24.03
C LYS A 52 -13.27 -40.70 -24.12
N MET A 53 -14.37 -40.32 -24.75
CA MET A 53 -14.79 -38.92 -24.84
C MET A 53 -15.00 -38.30 -23.45
N LEU A 54 -15.61 -39.02 -22.52
CA LEU A 54 -15.78 -38.57 -21.14
C LEU A 54 -14.44 -38.40 -20.42
N GLN A 55 -13.49 -39.30 -20.66
CA GLN A 55 -12.14 -39.17 -20.09
C GLN A 55 -11.40 -37.96 -20.67
N ASP A 56 -11.47 -37.76 -21.97
CA ASP A 56 -10.86 -36.62 -22.65
C ASP A 56 -11.46 -35.30 -22.15
N ALA A 57 -12.79 -35.25 -21.93
CA ALA A 57 -13.46 -34.09 -21.33
C ALA A 57 -12.98 -33.80 -19.89
N LYS A 58 -12.74 -34.85 -19.08
CA LYS A 58 -12.17 -34.70 -17.73
C LYS A 58 -10.74 -34.16 -17.79
N ASN A 59 -9.90 -34.74 -18.65
CA ASN A 59 -8.52 -34.33 -18.84
C ASN A 59 -8.44 -32.85 -19.27
N LEU A 60 -9.26 -32.44 -20.25
CA LEU A 60 -9.35 -31.05 -20.71
C LEU A 60 -9.74 -30.10 -19.57
N ARG A 61 -10.68 -30.50 -18.73
CA ARG A 61 -11.09 -29.71 -17.56
C ARG A 61 -9.94 -29.53 -16.58
N GLU A 62 -9.18 -30.58 -16.31
CA GLU A 62 -8.02 -30.53 -15.42
C GLU A 62 -6.92 -29.63 -15.97
N GLU A 63 -6.59 -29.76 -17.26
CA GLU A 63 -5.64 -28.89 -17.94
C GLU A 63 -6.04 -27.41 -17.88
N MET A 64 -7.31 -27.12 -18.15
CA MET A 64 -7.86 -25.76 -18.05
C MET A 64 -7.78 -25.24 -16.62
N ASN A 65 -8.05 -26.08 -15.62
CA ASN A 65 -7.95 -25.70 -14.21
C ASN A 65 -6.50 -25.36 -13.81
N VAL A 66 -5.51 -26.11 -14.30
CA VAL A 66 -4.08 -25.79 -14.06
C VAL A 66 -3.70 -24.44 -14.67
N LYS A 67 -4.15 -24.16 -15.90
CA LYS A 67 -3.94 -22.87 -16.57
C LYS A 67 -4.58 -21.72 -15.80
N GLU A 68 -5.83 -21.89 -15.37
CA GLU A 68 -6.55 -20.91 -14.55
C GLU A 68 -5.89 -20.70 -13.18
N TRP A 69 -5.44 -21.77 -12.51
CA TRP A 69 -4.72 -21.68 -11.25
C TRP A 69 -3.44 -20.85 -11.41
N ARG A 70 -2.66 -21.11 -12.46
CA ARG A 70 -1.45 -20.33 -12.77
C ARG A 70 -1.78 -18.86 -13.06
N ARG A 71 -2.87 -18.57 -13.78
CA ARG A 71 -3.33 -17.20 -14.04
C ARG A 71 -3.70 -16.48 -12.75
N ARG A 72 -4.49 -17.12 -11.89
CA ARG A 72 -4.91 -16.57 -10.59
C ARG A 72 -3.73 -16.34 -9.66
N TRP A 73 -2.77 -17.26 -9.64
CA TRP A 73 -1.54 -17.13 -8.86
C TRP A 73 -0.72 -15.92 -9.32
N LYS A 74 -0.51 -15.74 -10.63
CA LYS A 74 0.20 -14.57 -11.18
C LYS A 74 -0.47 -13.25 -10.77
N VAL A 75 -1.79 -13.15 -10.89
CA VAL A 75 -2.54 -11.94 -10.52
C VAL A 75 -2.41 -11.65 -9.02
N ARG A 76 -2.58 -12.67 -8.18
CA ARG A 76 -2.45 -12.53 -6.73
C ARG A 76 -1.04 -12.08 -6.34
N ASN A 77 -0.02 -12.74 -6.85
CA ASN A 77 1.36 -12.40 -6.54
C ASN A 77 1.75 -11.01 -7.01
N ALA A 78 1.30 -10.60 -8.21
CA ALA A 78 1.55 -9.25 -8.69
C ALA A 78 0.91 -8.19 -7.78
N ARG A 79 -0.30 -8.46 -7.27
CA ARG A 79 -0.97 -7.60 -6.29
C ARG A 79 -0.20 -7.56 -4.96
N GLU A 80 0.14 -8.72 -4.41
CA GLU A 80 0.89 -8.81 -3.15
C GLU A 80 2.25 -8.10 -3.25
N GLU A 81 2.94 -8.24 -4.38
CA GLU A 81 4.23 -7.58 -4.59
C GLU A 81 4.06 -6.06 -4.70
N ASN A 82 3.01 -5.60 -5.38
CA ASN A 82 2.69 -4.18 -5.42
C ASN A 82 2.35 -3.63 -4.03
N ASP A 83 1.56 -4.35 -3.24
CA ASP A 83 1.19 -3.96 -1.89
C ASP A 83 2.42 -3.90 -0.97
N ARG A 84 3.33 -4.89 -1.06
CA ARG A 84 4.62 -4.89 -0.35
C ARG A 84 5.49 -3.69 -0.75
N ARG A 85 5.58 -3.41 -2.04
CA ARG A 85 6.35 -2.27 -2.58
C ARG A 85 5.81 -0.94 -2.06
N ILE A 86 4.49 -0.75 -2.13
CA ILE A 86 3.81 0.45 -1.60
C ILE A 86 4.06 0.59 -0.10
N ALA A 87 3.89 -0.49 0.67
CA ALA A 87 4.15 -0.47 2.12
C ALA A 87 5.62 -0.12 2.43
N TRP A 88 6.57 -0.62 1.64
CA TRP A 88 7.98 -0.28 1.79
C TRP A 88 8.26 1.18 1.47
N GLN A 89 7.66 1.72 0.39
CA GLN A 89 7.76 3.13 0.04
C GLN A 89 7.20 4.03 1.14
N TRP A 90 6.03 3.71 1.71
CA TRP A 90 5.48 4.48 2.83
C TRP A 90 6.35 4.43 4.07
N LYS A 91 6.91 3.25 4.42
CA LYS A 91 7.85 3.14 5.54
C LYS A 91 9.11 3.96 5.31
N LYS A 92 9.63 3.96 4.08
CA LYS A 92 10.79 4.77 3.70
C LYS A 92 10.48 6.26 3.82
N LEU A 93 9.37 6.71 3.24
CA LEU A 93 8.92 8.11 3.30
C LEU A 93 8.68 8.56 4.74
N LEU A 94 8.02 7.73 5.55
CA LEU A 94 7.82 8.03 6.97
C LEU A 94 9.15 8.25 7.68
N ARG A 95 10.13 7.34 7.49
CA ARG A 95 11.47 7.51 8.05
C ARG A 95 12.14 8.79 7.54
N GLU A 96 12.04 9.10 6.25
CA GLU A 96 12.61 10.34 5.69
C GLU A 96 11.97 11.61 6.29
N LEU A 97 10.69 11.57 6.67
CA LEU A 97 10.00 12.70 7.28
C LEU A 97 10.20 12.81 8.80
N THR A 98 10.30 11.67 9.50
CA THR A 98 10.39 11.63 10.97
C THR A 98 11.80 11.56 11.52
N ASP A 99 12.74 10.98 10.78
CA ASP A 99 14.12 10.82 11.26
C ASP A 99 14.80 12.20 11.29
N GLU A 100 15.24 12.60 12.47
CA GLU A 100 15.92 13.86 12.74
C GLU A 100 17.20 14.02 11.89
N ARG A 101 17.77 12.90 11.40
CA ARG A 101 19.00 12.87 10.57
C ARG A 101 18.73 12.78 9.06
N ALA A 102 17.48 12.68 8.63
CA ALA A 102 17.13 12.55 7.23
C ALA A 102 17.45 13.84 6.44
N SER A 103 17.91 13.67 5.20
CA SER A 103 18.28 14.79 4.31
C SER A 103 17.15 15.78 4.07
N ALA A 104 15.89 15.36 4.15
CA ALA A 104 14.72 16.22 3.99
C ALA A 104 14.62 17.32 5.07
N ARG A 105 15.15 17.10 6.29
CA ARG A 105 15.27 18.13 7.33
C ARG A 105 16.51 19.01 7.21
N ARG A 106 17.48 18.68 6.34
CA ARG A 106 18.70 19.50 6.18
C ARG A 106 18.45 20.87 5.54
N GLY A 107 17.28 21.07 4.93
CA GLY A 107 16.84 22.37 4.40
C GLY A 107 16.03 23.22 5.39
N THR A 108 15.49 22.60 6.45
CA THR A 108 14.83 23.29 7.58
C THR A 108 15.70 23.13 8.83
N ALA A 109 17.00 23.31 8.67
CA ALA A 109 17.89 23.54 9.79
C ALA A 109 17.50 24.90 10.39
N GLU A 110 16.42 24.94 11.16
CA GLU A 110 16.37 25.83 12.30
C GLU A 110 17.67 25.54 13.04
N GLU A 111 18.60 26.50 13.04
CA GLU A 111 19.80 26.40 13.86
C GLU A 111 19.32 26.02 15.26
N ASP A 112 19.74 24.85 15.75
CA ASP A 112 19.34 24.40 17.07
C ASP A 112 19.95 25.38 18.07
N HIS A 113 19.16 26.35 18.51
CA HIS A 113 19.59 27.30 19.53
C HIS A 113 19.46 26.63 20.88
N TRP A 114 20.57 26.52 21.59
CA TRP A 114 20.64 25.89 22.90
C TRP A 114 20.66 26.96 23.99
N LYS A 115 19.99 26.72 25.11
CA LYS A 115 20.10 27.55 26.32
C LYS A 115 20.52 26.71 27.52
N LEU A 116 21.18 27.38 28.46
CA LEU A 116 21.45 26.80 29.77
C LEU A 116 20.14 26.80 30.58
N ASP A 117 19.76 25.64 31.08
CA ASP A 117 18.66 25.48 32.01
C ASP A 117 19.09 26.11 33.34
N LYS A 118 18.45 27.23 33.72
CA LYS A 118 18.72 27.95 34.98
C LYS A 118 18.19 27.20 36.20
N THR A 119 17.37 26.16 35.99
CA THR A 119 16.88 25.29 37.05
C THR A 119 18.04 24.43 37.53
N GLU A 120 18.61 24.79 38.69
CA GLU A 120 19.74 24.07 39.26
C GLU A 120 19.36 22.61 39.49
N ASN A 121 20.12 21.69 38.89
CA ASN A 121 19.97 20.29 39.22
C ASN A 121 20.67 20.04 40.56
N PHE A 122 19.91 20.15 41.65
CA PHE A 122 20.38 19.96 43.03
C PHE A 122 21.17 18.66 43.24
N SER A 123 21.01 17.65 42.38
CA SER A 123 21.74 16.37 42.47
C SER A 123 23.11 16.34 41.79
N ARG A 124 23.40 17.27 40.87
CA ARG A 124 24.59 17.19 40.00
C ARG A 124 25.44 18.46 39.96
N MET A 125 25.00 19.55 40.59
CA MET A 125 25.70 20.86 40.60
C MET A 125 26.21 21.27 39.21
N ARG A 126 25.47 20.92 38.15
CA ARG A 126 25.86 21.19 36.76
C ARG A 126 24.64 21.62 35.96
N LEU A 127 24.78 22.74 35.25
CA LEU A 127 23.76 23.26 34.34
C LEU A 127 23.52 22.29 33.19
N LYS A 128 22.26 22.00 32.90
CA LYS A 128 21.85 21.16 31.76
C LYS A 128 21.59 22.05 30.56
N VAL A 129 22.08 21.65 29.40
CA VAL A 129 21.74 22.30 28.14
C VAL A 129 20.38 21.79 27.67
N ARG A 130 19.45 22.69 27.30
CA ARG A 130 18.16 22.36 26.68
C ARG A 130 17.94 23.19 25.41
N LYS A 131 17.15 22.66 24.48
CA LYS A 131 16.77 23.40 23.26
C LYS A 131 15.95 24.64 23.62
N ASN A 132 16.25 25.76 22.98
CA ASN A 132 15.58 27.04 23.15
C ASN A 132 14.53 27.25 22.06
N TRP A 133 13.30 26.82 22.33
CA TRP A 133 12.18 26.97 21.39
C TRP A 133 11.71 28.40 21.16
N ASN A 134 12.17 29.36 21.98
CA ASN A 134 11.79 30.77 21.90
C ASN A 134 13.02 31.61 21.55
N PHE A 135 13.93 31.08 20.73
CA PHE A 135 15.06 31.87 20.26
C PHE A 135 14.56 32.94 19.31
N ASP A 136 14.86 34.19 19.65
CA ASP A 136 14.59 35.34 18.80
C ASP A 136 15.94 35.91 18.34
N PRO A 137 16.29 35.80 17.05
CA PRO A 137 17.55 36.30 16.51
C PRO A 137 17.68 37.83 16.62
N HIS A 138 16.58 38.55 16.82
CA HIS A 138 16.57 40.02 16.90
C HIS A 138 16.49 40.55 18.34
N ALA A 139 16.42 39.66 19.35
CA ALA A 139 16.35 40.07 20.76
C ALA A 139 17.53 40.96 21.18
N GLY A 140 18.74 40.70 20.64
CA GLY A 140 19.92 41.54 20.88
C GLY A 140 19.81 42.92 20.25
N ALA A 141 19.29 43.00 19.02
CA ALA A 141 19.08 44.27 18.32
C ALA A 141 18.02 45.14 19.01
N ALA A 142 16.94 44.54 19.49
CA ALA A 142 15.93 45.25 20.28
C ALA A 142 16.50 45.80 21.59
N HIS A 143 17.39 45.05 22.26
CA HIS A 143 18.09 45.51 23.46
C HIS A 143 19.07 46.65 23.16
N GLU A 144 19.80 46.59 22.05
CA GLU A 144 20.72 47.66 21.63
C GLU A 144 19.98 48.94 21.23
N ILE A 145 18.85 48.83 20.52
CA ILE A 145 17.98 49.97 20.21
C ILE A 145 17.43 50.59 21.49
N ALA A 146 16.93 49.76 22.42
CA ALA A 146 16.41 50.26 23.70
C ALA A 146 17.51 50.93 24.55
N ARG A 147 18.74 50.41 24.50
CA ARG A 147 19.89 51.04 25.16
C ARG A 147 20.25 52.37 24.52
N GLY A 148 20.34 52.45 23.19
CA GLY A 148 20.62 53.70 22.48
C GLY A 148 19.54 54.75 22.71
N MET A 149 18.26 54.34 22.76
CA MET A 149 17.16 55.25 23.13
C MET A 149 17.29 55.77 24.56
N LYS A 150 17.75 54.93 25.49
CA LYS A 150 17.97 55.33 26.89
C LYS A 150 19.13 56.31 27.02
N GLU A 151 20.23 56.09 26.31
CA GLU A 151 21.39 57.01 26.29
C GLU A 151 20.99 58.38 25.70
N VAL A 152 20.19 58.43 24.63
CA VAL A 152 19.67 59.70 24.06
C VAL A 152 18.72 60.43 25.01
N VAL A 153 17.91 59.70 25.78
CA VAL A 153 17.01 60.31 26.77
C VAL A 153 17.80 60.88 27.95
N GLU A 154 18.83 60.17 28.42
CA GLU A 154 19.71 60.67 29.49
C GLU A 154 20.50 61.92 29.03
N GLU A 155 21.01 61.96 27.79
CA GLU A 155 21.65 63.16 27.22
C GLU A 155 20.69 64.36 27.13
N GLN A 156 19.44 64.14 26.68
CA GLN A 156 18.43 65.21 26.61
C GLN A 156 17.99 65.72 27.99
N GLU A 157 18.02 64.88 29.02
CA GLU A 157 17.74 65.29 30.39
C GLU A 157 18.91 66.08 31.00
N GLU A 158 20.16 65.76 30.64
CA GLU A 158 21.34 66.52 31.06
C GLU A 158 21.40 67.90 30.37
N ASP A 159 21.08 68.00 29.08
CA ASP A 159 21.04 69.27 28.34
C ASP A 159 19.97 70.22 28.90
N LYS A 160 18.75 69.71 29.19
CA LYS A 160 17.68 70.51 29.83
C LYS A 160 18.05 71.00 31.23
N LYS A 161 18.80 70.19 31.97
CA LYS A 161 19.27 70.55 33.31
C LYS A 161 20.39 71.60 33.26
N GLY A 162 21.18 71.60 32.19
CA GLY A 162 22.13 72.67 31.87
C GLY A 162 21.43 74.00 31.55
N GLU A 163 20.38 73.97 30.74
CA GLU A 163 19.57 75.16 30.41
C GLU A 163 18.86 75.75 31.65
N GLU A 164 18.31 74.91 32.54
CA GLU A 164 17.68 75.34 33.80
C GLU A 164 18.68 75.93 34.83
N GLU A 165 19.94 75.48 34.82
CA GLU A 165 21.01 76.07 35.65
C GLU A 165 21.56 77.39 35.10
N GLU A 166 21.50 77.59 33.77
CA GLU A 166 21.91 78.84 33.12
C GLU A 166 20.84 79.93 33.31
N GLU A 167 19.55 79.61 33.17
CA GLU A 167 18.45 80.56 33.49
C GLU A 167 18.43 80.99 34.97
N ARG A 168 18.86 80.12 35.90
CA ARG A 168 18.97 80.47 37.33
C ARG A 168 20.09 81.44 37.65
N LYS A 169 21.10 81.59 36.79
CA LYS A 169 22.23 82.51 37.01
C LYS A 169 22.02 83.91 36.44
N GLU A 170 21.08 84.08 35.50
CA GLU A 170 20.76 85.41 34.93
C GLU A 170 19.62 86.15 35.66
N GLY A 171 18.91 85.50 36.58
CA GLY A 171 17.70 86.05 37.23
C GLY A 171 17.85 86.63 38.65
N GLY A 172 19.06 86.92 39.14
CA GLY A 172 19.24 87.33 40.54
C GLY A 172 20.32 88.37 40.76
N ASP A 173 19.98 89.65 40.53
CA ASP A 173 20.57 90.82 41.21
C ASP A 173 19.64 92.04 41.00
N GLU A 174 18.54 92.11 41.74
CA GLU A 174 17.80 93.36 42.00
C GLU A 174 17.67 93.57 43.52
N ASP A 175 18.22 94.72 43.94
CA ASP A 175 17.89 95.57 45.09
C ASP A 175 18.29 95.21 46.54
N GLY A 176 19.07 96.13 47.14
CA GLY A 176 18.78 96.63 48.48
C GLY A 176 19.96 96.86 49.43
N GLU A 177 20.72 97.96 49.28
CA GLU A 177 21.50 98.54 50.39
C GLU A 177 21.01 99.97 50.70
N GLU A 178 20.14 100.09 51.71
CA GLU A 178 19.86 101.36 52.40
C GLU A 178 20.21 101.16 53.89
N LYS A 179 21.36 101.70 54.32
CA LYS A 179 21.73 101.80 55.73
C LYS A 179 21.59 103.25 56.19
N VAL A 180 20.68 103.42 57.15
CA VAL A 180 20.49 104.64 57.94
C VAL A 180 21.65 104.78 58.93
N GLU A 181 22.39 105.87 58.82
CA GLU A 181 23.44 106.30 59.75
C GLU A 181 22.83 107.29 60.74
N GLN A 182 22.90 106.97 62.04
CA GLN A 182 22.55 107.84 63.15
C GLN A 182 23.81 108.60 63.58
N ASP A 183 23.75 109.93 63.56
CA ASP A 183 24.68 110.79 64.29
C ASP A 183 23.90 111.84 65.11
N GLN A 184 24.58 112.29 66.16
CA GLN A 184 24.14 113.04 67.35
C GLN A 184 23.43 114.38 67.13
#